data_AF-A0A430EN11-F1
#
_entry.id   AF-A0A430EN11-F1
#
_cell.length_a   1.000
_cell.length_b   1.000
_cell.length_c   1.000
_cell.angle_alpha   90.00
_cell.angle_beta   90.00
_cell.angle_gamma   90.00
#
_symmetry.space_group_name_H-M   'P 1'
#
loop_
_entity.id
_entity.type
_entity.pdbx_description
1 polymer ?
#
loop_
_entity_poly.entity_id
_entity_poly.type
_entity_poly.pdbx_seq_one_letter_code
_entity_poly.pdbx_strand_id
1 'polypeptide(L)'
;MTVYAIQNQWGGSGAPWHEGGIFNIGNRTDQRPIALKIQSGDGGQSFTGTMTYQGEGPIGVRATLVTTNSYRVENQWGGPNAPWHDAGLFLLGARNGQNAVAFDLHSNDQGQTLSGTMRYQGEGDIGVKAAVSDGVAYDAQNQWGGDQAPLHPGGQWVLGCRPDQPVVALDLSSGDAGKTLAGTITYKGEGPIGFRGTLIMANTYSVVNQWGGNDQPWHPGGTWVLGCRTNQGVVAINAKGNGVEIDGTMTYQGEGPIGLELERASQQALAEA
;
A
#
# COMPACT_ATOMS: atom_id res chain seq x y z
N MET A 1 -0.91 3.79 11.11
CA MET A 1 -1.24 3.66 9.69
C MET A 1 -2.16 2.46 9.52
N THR A 2 -3.12 2.49 8.58
CA THR A 2 -4.11 1.39 8.47
C THR A 2 -4.21 0.86 7.04
N VAL A 3 -3.84 -0.40 6.88
CA VAL A 3 -3.94 -1.13 5.61
C VAL A 3 -5.33 -1.74 5.50
N TYR A 4 -5.96 -1.57 4.34
CA TYR A 4 -7.30 -2.07 4.05
C TYR A 4 -7.31 -2.96 2.82
N ALA A 5 -7.92 -4.14 2.92
CA ALA A 5 -8.32 -4.93 1.77
C ALA A 5 -9.61 -4.37 1.19
N ILE A 6 -9.60 -4.02 -0.10
CA ILE A 6 -10.70 -3.32 -0.76
C ILE A 6 -11.45 -4.28 -1.69
N GLN A 7 -12.78 -4.14 -1.72
CA GLN A 7 -13.61 -4.68 -2.79
C GLN A 7 -14.48 -3.58 -3.39
N ASN A 8 -14.72 -3.68 -4.70
CA ASN A 8 -15.55 -2.75 -5.46
C ASN A 8 -16.79 -3.41 -6.04
N GLN A 9 -17.86 -2.63 -6.22
CA GLN A 9 -19.12 -3.07 -6.84
C GLN A 9 -19.55 -2.06 -7.90
N TRP A 10 -19.91 -2.54 -9.09
CA TRP A 10 -20.49 -1.74 -10.18
C TRP A 10 -21.65 -2.49 -10.83
N GLY A 11 -22.56 -1.76 -11.50
CA GLY A 11 -23.75 -2.36 -12.12
C GLY A 11 -24.98 -2.46 -11.21
N GLY A 12 -24.99 -1.73 -10.09
CA GLY A 12 -26.11 -1.69 -9.13
C GLY A 12 -25.87 -2.52 -7.87
N SER A 13 -26.73 -2.36 -6.87
CA SER A 13 -26.55 -2.94 -5.53
C SER A 13 -26.61 -4.47 -5.47
N GLY A 14 -27.19 -5.11 -6.49
CA GLY A 14 -27.25 -6.57 -6.62
C GLY A 14 -26.06 -7.21 -7.35
N ALA A 15 -25.11 -6.41 -7.85
CA ALA A 15 -23.96 -6.90 -8.59
C ALA A 15 -22.94 -7.59 -7.66
N PRO A 16 -22.12 -8.53 -8.17
CA PRO A 16 -21.03 -9.11 -7.38
C PRO A 16 -20.01 -8.06 -6.95
N TRP A 17 -19.32 -8.36 -5.86
CA TRP A 17 -18.14 -7.62 -5.41
C TRP A 17 -16.90 -8.20 -6.07
N HIS A 18 -15.96 -7.33 -6.41
CA HIS A 18 -14.71 -7.69 -7.07
C HIS A 18 -13.53 -7.19 -6.24
N GLU A 19 -12.38 -7.87 -6.35
CA GLU A 19 -11.13 -7.42 -5.74
C GLU A 19 -10.80 -5.98 -6.18
N GLY A 20 -10.55 -5.12 -5.19
CA GLY A 20 -10.21 -3.69 -5.37
C GLY A 20 -8.78 -3.35 -4.95
N GLY A 21 -7.98 -4.36 -4.61
CA GLY A 21 -6.58 -4.21 -4.19
C GLY A 21 -6.42 -3.84 -2.71
N ILE A 22 -5.28 -3.25 -2.40
CA ILE A 22 -4.93 -2.79 -1.05
C ILE A 22 -4.86 -1.28 -1.03
N PHE A 23 -5.54 -0.65 -0.09
CA PHE A 23 -5.32 0.75 0.24
C PHE A 23 -4.60 0.87 1.56
N ASN A 24 -3.99 2.03 1.76
CA ASN A 24 -3.43 2.40 3.03
C ASN A 24 -3.79 3.85 3.33
N ILE A 25 -4.50 4.05 4.43
CA ILE A 25 -5.12 5.32 4.78
C ILE A 25 -4.75 5.66 6.22
N GLY A 26 -4.25 6.89 6.40
CA GLY A 26 -3.85 7.44 7.68
C GLY A 26 -2.44 7.03 8.11
N ASN A 27 -1.82 7.81 8.98
CA ASN A 27 -0.44 7.58 9.45
C ASN A 27 -0.33 7.20 10.94
N ARG A 28 -1.41 7.32 11.73
CA ARG A 28 -1.40 7.12 13.19
C ARG A 28 -1.56 5.66 13.61
N THR A 29 -0.79 5.19 14.59
CA THR A 29 -0.76 3.77 15.02
C THR A 29 -2.02 3.33 15.75
N ASP A 30 -2.54 4.16 16.66
CA ASP A 30 -3.64 3.79 17.56
C ASP A 30 -4.93 4.60 17.28
N GLN A 31 -5.00 5.23 16.13
CA GLN A 31 -6.12 6.08 15.76
C GLN A 31 -6.41 5.95 14.28
N ARG A 32 -7.53 5.31 13.97
CA ARG A 32 -7.84 4.91 12.59
C ARG A 32 -8.65 5.99 11.86
N PRO A 33 -8.51 6.09 10.53
CA PRO A 33 -9.42 6.90 9.74
C PRO A 33 -10.83 6.31 9.80
N ILE A 34 -11.82 7.15 10.10
CA ILE A 34 -13.24 6.80 10.09
C ILE A 34 -14.00 7.51 8.96
N ALA A 35 -13.38 8.47 8.29
CA ALA A 35 -13.91 9.08 7.07
C ALA A 35 -12.77 9.57 6.17
N LEU A 36 -12.96 9.45 4.86
CA LEU A 36 -12.12 10.06 3.83
C LEU A 36 -13.02 10.55 2.69
N LYS A 37 -13.05 11.87 2.49
CA LYS A 37 -13.82 12.50 1.42
C LYS A 37 -12.92 13.46 0.65
N ILE A 38 -12.43 13.02 -0.49
CA ILE A 38 -11.47 13.77 -1.32
C ILE A 38 -11.83 13.66 -2.80
N GLN A 39 -11.48 14.69 -3.56
CA GLN A 39 -11.70 14.73 -5.01
C GLN A 39 -10.50 15.36 -5.72
N SER A 40 -10.26 14.90 -6.94
CA SER A 40 -9.26 15.43 -7.86
C SER A 40 -9.90 16.22 -8.99
N GLY A 41 -9.31 17.37 -9.32
CA GLY A 41 -9.64 18.17 -10.50
C GLY A 41 -8.66 17.98 -11.68
N ASP A 42 -7.62 17.17 -11.51
CA ASP A 42 -6.47 17.06 -12.41
C ASP A 42 -6.18 15.62 -12.85
N GLY A 43 -7.21 14.76 -12.84
CA GLY A 43 -7.08 13.36 -13.27
C GLY A 43 -6.36 12.46 -12.26
N GLY A 44 -6.46 12.79 -10.98
CA GLY A 44 -5.91 12.01 -9.87
C GLY A 44 -4.43 12.28 -9.61
N GLN A 45 -3.87 13.39 -10.13
CA GLN A 45 -2.50 13.81 -9.83
C GLN A 45 -2.42 14.46 -8.45
N SER A 46 -3.47 15.19 -8.06
CA SER A 46 -3.66 15.70 -6.72
C SER A 46 -5.09 15.50 -6.23
N PHE A 47 -5.25 15.48 -4.91
CA PHE A 47 -6.54 15.47 -4.24
C PHE A 47 -6.63 16.60 -3.24
N THR A 48 -7.85 17.08 -3.03
CA THR A 48 -8.21 17.95 -1.90
C THR A 48 -9.52 17.47 -1.26
N GLY A 49 -9.69 17.73 0.03
CA GLY A 49 -10.91 17.42 0.74
C GLY A 49 -10.69 17.32 2.24
N THR A 50 -11.30 16.32 2.87
CA THR A 50 -11.27 16.12 4.32
C THR A 50 -11.10 14.66 4.69
N MET A 51 -10.56 14.40 5.87
CA MET A 51 -10.61 13.10 6.53
C MET A 51 -10.95 13.26 8.01
N THR A 52 -11.30 12.17 8.67
CA THR A 52 -11.57 12.16 10.11
C THR A 52 -10.89 10.95 10.73
N TYR A 53 -10.13 11.18 11.79
CA TYR A 53 -9.60 10.12 12.64
C TYR A 53 -10.60 9.82 13.78
N GLN A 54 -10.58 8.59 14.29
CA GLN A 54 -11.42 8.18 15.42
C GLN A 54 -11.28 9.16 16.60
N GLY A 55 -12.41 9.63 17.12
CA GLY A 55 -12.44 10.54 18.27
C GLY A 55 -12.16 12.01 17.95
N GLU A 56 -12.01 12.37 16.67
CA GLU A 56 -11.74 13.75 16.22
C GLU A 56 -12.84 14.32 15.33
N GLY A 57 -12.79 15.64 15.10
CA GLY A 57 -13.52 16.31 14.03
C GLY A 57 -12.80 16.18 12.67
N PRO A 58 -13.44 16.61 11.56
CA PRO A 58 -12.82 16.57 10.25
C PRO A 58 -11.62 17.54 10.16
N ILE A 59 -10.57 17.08 9.50
CA ILE A 59 -9.36 17.84 9.15
C ILE A 59 -9.21 17.95 7.64
N GLY A 60 -8.60 19.03 7.16
CA GLY A 60 -8.28 19.20 5.75
C GLY A 60 -7.28 18.17 5.27
N VAL A 61 -7.42 17.73 4.01
CA VAL A 61 -6.51 16.80 3.33
C VAL A 61 -6.13 17.39 2.00
N ARG A 62 -4.84 17.34 1.69
CA ARG A 62 -4.34 17.42 0.32
C ARG A 62 -3.35 16.30 0.08
N ALA A 63 -3.32 15.81 -1.15
CA ALA A 63 -2.45 14.71 -1.51
C ALA A 63 -1.89 14.91 -2.92
N THR A 64 -0.63 14.55 -3.14
CA THR A 64 0.05 14.66 -4.43
C THR A 64 0.66 13.32 -4.81
N LEU A 65 0.42 12.86 -6.04
CA LEU A 65 0.93 11.60 -6.56
C LEU A 65 2.46 11.61 -6.58
N VAL A 66 3.07 10.55 -6.05
CA VAL A 66 4.54 10.35 -6.03
C VAL A 66 4.94 9.23 -6.99
N THR A 67 4.29 8.08 -6.87
CA THR A 67 4.43 6.91 -7.74
C THR A 67 3.06 6.25 -7.91
N THR A 68 2.96 5.13 -8.62
CA THR A 68 1.68 4.49 -8.97
C THR A 68 0.81 4.25 -7.74
N ASN A 69 -0.36 4.92 -7.70
CA ASN A 69 -1.33 4.91 -6.60
C ASN A 69 -0.80 5.41 -5.23
N SER A 70 0.44 5.87 -5.13
CA SER A 70 1.05 6.33 -3.87
C SER A 70 1.10 7.86 -3.83
N TYR A 71 0.56 8.43 -2.76
CA TYR A 71 0.39 9.88 -2.61
C TYR A 71 1.07 10.38 -1.34
N ARG A 72 1.83 11.47 -1.46
CA ARG A 72 2.28 12.26 -0.30
C ARG A 72 1.08 13.05 0.21
N VAL A 73 0.72 12.84 1.47
CA VAL A 73 -0.46 13.45 2.09
C VAL A 73 -0.05 14.48 3.12
N GLU A 74 -0.81 15.57 3.20
CA GLU A 74 -0.70 16.56 4.26
C GLU A 74 -2.08 16.81 4.88
N ASN A 75 -2.09 17.13 6.17
CA ASN A 75 -3.29 17.46 6.92
C ASN A 75 -3.28 18.90 7.46
N GLN A 76 -4.47 19.49 7.59
CA GLN A 76 -4.69 20.83 8.16
C GLN A 76 -5.76 20.76 9.25
N TRP A 77 -5.46 21.24 10.45
CA TRP A 77 -6.40 21.34 11.57
C TRP A 77 -6.30 22.72 12.25
N GLY A 78 -7.36 23.17 12.93
CA GLY A 78 -7.40 24.50 13.56
C GLY A 78 -7.95 25.62 12.67
N GLY A 79 -8.56 25.27 11.54
CA GLY A 79 -9.22 26.20 10.62
C GLY A 79 -8.47 26.38 9.29
N PRO A 80 -9.05 27.12 8.33
CA PRO A 80 -8.56 27.18 6.95
C PRO A 80 -7.21 27.89 6.78
N ASN A 81 -6.78 28.67 7.78
CA ASN A 81 -5.51 29.40 7.77
C ASN A 81 -4.41 28.70 8.57
N ALA A 82 -4.68 27.52 9.14
CA ALA A 82 -3.68 26.77 9.87
C ALA A 82 -2.62 26.19 8.93
N PRO A 83 -1.39 25.94 9.41
CA PRO A 83 -0.37 25.28 8.62
C PRO A 83 -0.78 23.87 8.19
N TRP A 84 -0.18 23.41 7.09
CA TRP A 84 -0.27 22.03 6.64
C TRP A 84 0.88 21.22 7.25
N HIS A 85 0.59 19.98 7.62
CA HIS A 85 1.54 19.09 8.26
C HIS A 85 1.64 17.79 7.47
N ASP A 86 2.85 17.24 7.34
CA ASP A 86 3.08 15.95 6.68
C ASP A 86 2.28 14.84 7.36
N ALA A 87 1.62 14.03 6.54
CA ALA A 87 0.84 12.87 6.94
C ALA A 87 1.35 11.58 6.31
N GLY A 88 2.58 11.59 5.77
CA GLY A 88 3.23 10.43 5.18
C GLY A 88 2.66 10.05 3.81
N LEU A 89 2.91 8.79 3.40
CA LEU A 89 2.37 8.24 2.16
C LEU A 89 1.06 7.48 2.40
N PHE A 90 0.09 7.70 1.52
CA PHE A 90 -1.12 6.87 1.41
C PHE A 90 -1.09 6.09 0.10
N LEU A 91 -1.70 4.91 0.10
CA LEU A 91 -1.93 4.11 -1.10
C LEU A 91 -3.43 4.21 -1.45
N LEU A 92 -3.74 4.93 -2.53
CA LEU A 92 -5.10 5.29 -2.93
C LEU A 92 -5.36 4.86 -4.37
N GLY A 93 -6.22 3.86 -4.55
CA GLY A 93 -6.41 3.20 -5.84
C GLY A 93 -5.49 1.99 -6.00
N ALA A 94 -5.74 1.21 -7.06
CA ALA A 94 -5.05 -0.05 -7.30
C ALA A 94 -4.90 -0.38 -8.80
N ARG A 95 -5.24 0.52 -9.71
CA ARG A 95 -5.18 0.30 -11.16
C ARG A 95 -3.87 0.80 -11.75
N ASN A 96 -3.47 0.26 -12.90
CA ASN A 96 -2.38 0.78 -13.71
C ASN A 96 -2.90 1.80 -14.71
N GLY A 97 -2.24 2.97 -14.79
CA GLY A 97 -2.51 3.96 -15.84
C GLY A 97 -3.89 4.63 -15.77
N GLN A 98 -4.66 4.43 -14.69
CA GLN A 98 -5.95 5.06 -14.47
C GLN A 98 -6.10 5.39 -12.98
N ASN A 99 -5.90 6.65 -12.63
CA ASN A 99 -5.96 7.09 -11.24
C ASN A 99 -7.41 7.10 -10.74
N ALA A 100 -7.57 6.91 -9.43
CA ALA A 100 -8.79 7.34 -8.76
C ALA A 100 -8.90 8.88 -8.84
N VAL A 101 -10.12 9.40 -8.84
CA VAL A 101 -10.41 10.85 -8.90
C VAL A 101 -11.40 11.30 -7.84
N ALA A 102 -12.05 10.37 -7.12
CA ALA A 102 -12.86 10.70 -5.96
C ALA A 102 -12.92 9.51 -4.99
N PHE A 103 -13.00 9.83 -3.70
CA PHE A 103 -13.28 8.89 -2.61
C PHE A 103 -14.30 9.55 -1.67
N ASP A 104 -15.32 8.81 -1.27
CA ASP A 104 -16.25 9.17 -0.20
C ASP A 104 -16.49 7.93 0.66
N LEU A 105 -15.64 7.75 1.68
CA LEU A 105 -15.56 6.58 2.53
C LEU A 105 -15.88 6.95 3.97
N HIS A 106 -16.58 6.07 4.69
CA HIS A 106 -16.89 6.22 6.11
C HIS A 106 -16.87 4.88 6.84
N SER A 107 -16.68 4.92 8.16
CA SER A 107 -16.75 3.79 9.08
C SER A 107 -17.81 4.03 10.15
N ASN A 108 -18.53 2.95 10.51
CA ASN A 108 -19.43 2.93 11.67
C ASN A 108 -18.89 2.07 12.82
N ASP A 109 -17.65 1.56 12.70
CA ASP A 109 -17.04 0.58 13.60
C ASP A 109 -15.58 0.95 13.93
N GLN A 110 -15.33 2.25 14.12
CA GLN A 110 -14.03 2.78 14.55
C GLN A 110 -12.88 2.48 13.57
N GLY A 111 -13.18 2.44 12.27
CA GLY A 111 -12.20 2.18 11.21
C GLY A 111 -11.80 0.70 11.13
N GLN A 112 -12.62 -0.23 11.61
CA GLN A 112 -12.42 -1.66 11.35
C GLN A 112 -12.86 -2.01 9.93
N THR A 113 -13.94 -1.40 9.47
CA THR A 113 -14.38 -1.42 8.08
C THR A 113 -14.59 0.00 7.56
N LEU A 114 -14.46 0.16 6.24
CA LEU A 114 -14.91 1.35 5.54
C LEU A 114 -15.91 0.95 4.46
N SER A 115 -16.91 1.79 4.24
CA SER A 115 -17.86 1.67 3.15
C SER A 115 -18.11 3.01 2.49
N GLY A 116 -18.56 3.01 1.25
CA GLY A 116 -18.92 4.23 0.54
C GLY A 116 -18.75 4.09 -0.96
N THR A 117 -18.22 5.13 -1.61
CA THR A 117 -17.99 5.13 -3.05
C THR A 117 -16.60 5.64 -3.41
N MET A 118 -16.17 5.28 -4.61
CA MET A 118 -15.02 5.89 -5.27
C MET A 118 -15.28 6.05 -6.76
N ARG A 119 -14.43 6.82 -7.43
CA ARG A 119 -14.48 7.02 -8.89
C ARG A 119 -13.09 6.90 -9.48
N TYR A 120 -12.93 6.13 -10.56
CA TYR A 120 -11.74 6.17 -11.40
C TYR A 120 -11.88 7.21 -12.52
N GLN A 121 -10.76 7.70 -13.02
CA GLN A 121 -10.74 8.69 -14.10
C GLN A 121 -11.54 8.19 -15.32
N GLY A 122 -12.50 8.99 -15.77
CA GLY A 122 -13.35 8.67 -16.92
C GLY A 122 -14.55 7.75 -16.62
N GLU A 123 -14.77 7.38 -15.35
CA GLU A 123 -15.86 6.48 -14.94
C GLU A 123 -16.93 7.17 -14.08
N GLY A 124 -18.04 6.46 -13.83
CA GLY A 124 -19.01 6.79 -12.79
C GLY A 124 -18.59 6.26 -11.41
N ASP A 125 -19.37 6.56 -10.38
CA ASP A 125 -19.11 6.05 -9.04
C ASP A 125 -19.33 4.54 -8.94
N ILE A 126 -18.44 3.88 -8.21
CA ILE A 126 -18.53 2.47 -7.85
C ILE A 126 -18.58 2.33 -6.33
N GLY A 127 -19.26 1.29 -5.84
CA GLY A 127 -19.32 0.97 -4.42
C GLY A 127 -17.96 0.52 -3.90
N VAL A 128 -17.68 0.86 -2.65
CA VAL A 128 -16.49 0.45 -1.91
C VAL A 128 -16.93 -0.22 -0.62
N LYS A 129 -16.32 -1.36 -0.31
CA LYS A 129 -16.23 -1.89 1.05
C LYS A 129 -14.81 -2.30 1.32
N ALA A 130 -14.39 -2.13 2.56
CA ALA A 130 -13.04 -2.36 3.01
C ALA A 130 -13.03 -2.98 4.39
N ALA A 131 -12.05 -3.82 4.67
CA ALA A 131 -11.75 -4.31 6.01
C ALA A 131 -10.27 -4.15 6.28
N VAL A 132 -9.91 -3.91 7.54
CA VAL A 132 -8.49 -3.88 7.94
C VAL A 132 -7.80 -5.19 7.54
N SER A 133 -6.61 -5.06 7.00
CA SER A 133 -5.71 -6.15 6.63
C SER A 133 -4.53 -6.19 7.59
N ASP A 134 -4.04 -7.40 7.88
CA ASP A 134 -2.85 -7.64 8.70
C ASP A 134 -1.53 -7.36 7.96
N GLY A 135 -1.60 -6.84 6.73
CA GLY A 135 -0.44 -6.38 5.99
C GLY A 135 0.23 -5.18 6.64
N VAL A 136 1.55 -5.08 6.51
CA VAL A 136 2.35 -4.00 7.07
C VAL A 136 2.84 -3.09 5.94
N ALA A 137 2.54 -1.79 6.05
CA ALA A 137 2.98 -0.80 5.08
C ALA A 137 4.45 -0.38 5.30
N TYR A 138 5.16 -0.16 4.20
CA TYR A 138 6.54 0.33 4.17
C TYR A 138 6.66 1.47 3.16
N ASP A 139 7.38 2.52 3.55
CA ASP A 139 7.83 3.57 2.65
C ASP A 139 9.15 3.10 2.03
N ALA A 140 9.14 2.90 0.71
CA ALA A 140 10.27 2.38 -0.03
C ALA A 140 11.12 3.50 -0.62
N GLN A 141 12.43 3.28 -0.66
CA GLN A 141 13.38 4.10 -1.39
C GLN A 141 14.26 3.22 -2.28
N ASN A 142 14.72 3.78 -3.40
CA ASN A 142 15.61 3.11 -4.32
C ASN A 142 16.86 3.93 -4.62
N GLN A 143 17.99 3.25 -4.83
CA GLN A 143 19.27 3.86 -5.19
C GLN A 143 19.80 3.23 -6.49
N TRP A 144 20.23 4.06 -7.44
CA TRP A 144 20.87 3.59 -8.68
C TRP A 144 22.00 4.53 -9.10
N GLY A 145 23.04 3.98 -9.74
CA GLY A 145 24.25 4.74 -10.11
C GLY A 145 25.43 4.58 -9.13
N GLY A 146 25.36 3.60 -8.23
CA GLY A 146 26.39 3.28 -7.24
C GLY A 146 26.09 3.83 -5.84
N ASP A 147 26.87 3.40 -4.86
CA ASP A 147 26.59 3.59 -3.42
C ASP A 147 26.60 5.06 -2.93
N GLN A 148 27.01 6.01 -3.78
CA GLN A 148 27.02 7.44 -3.48
C GLN A 148 25.89 8.20 -4.19
N ALA A 149 25.06 7.51 -4.97
CA ALA A 149 23.90 8.12 -5.59
C ALA A 149 22.82 8.46 -4.54
N PRO A 150 22.02 9.51 -4.76
CA PRO A 150 20.91 9.81 -3.86
C PRO A 150 19.87 8.69 -3.86
N LEU A 151 19.15 8.58 -2.75
CA LEU A 151 17.93 7.79 -2.68
C LEU A 151 16.78 8.51 -3.37
N HIS A 152 15.90 7.74 -3.98
CA HIS A 152 14.73 8.21 -4.70
C HIS A 152 13.46 7.53 -4.18
N PRO A 153 12.28 8.20 -4.22
CA PRO A 153 11.03 7.60 -3.79
C PRO A 153 10.73 6.28 -4.53
N GLY A 154 10.63 5.20 -3.76
CA GLY A 154 10.26 3.85 -4.20
C GLY A 154 8.78 3.51 -3.98
N GLY A 155 7.96 4.50 -3.61
CA GLY A 155 6.53 4.36 -3.35
C GLY A 155 6.20 3.66 -2.04
N GLN A 156 4.95 3.25 -1.88
CA GLN A 156 4.50 2.52 -0.69
C GLN A 156 4.24 1.06 -1.00
N TRP A 157 4.83 0.19 -0.19
CA TRP A 157 4.73 -1.26 -0.29
C TRP A 157 3.91 -1.81 0.88
N VAL A 158 3.35 -3.01 0.70
CA VAL A 158 2.65 -3.73 1.77
C VAL A 158 3.18 -5.16 1.81
N LEU A 159 3.76 -5.55 2.93
CA LEU A 159 4.38 -6.86 3.14
C LEU A 159 3.73 -7.61 4.29
N GLY A 160 3.74 -8.93 4.18
CA GLY A 160 3.25 -9.82 5.22
C GLY A 160 1.73 -9.88 5.33
N CYS A 161 1.28 -10.76 6.21
CA CYS A 161 -0.13 -10.92 6.59
C CYS A 161 -0.27 -11.32 8.07
N ARG A 162 0.75 -11.02 8.88
CA ARG A 162 0.82 -11.38 10.30
C ARG A 162 1.16 -10.11 11.08
N PRO A 163 0.23 -9.56 11.87
CA PRO A 163 0.38 -8.20 12.40
C PRO A 163 1.51 -8.09 13.42
N ASP A 164 1.73 -9.14 14.22
CA ASP A 164 2.74 -9.18 15.28
C ASP A 164 4.03 -9.92 14.87
N GLN A 165 4.11 -10.35 13.62
CA GLN A 165 5.25 -11.12 13.12
C GLN A 165 5.66 -10.58 11.75
N PRO A 166 6.54 -9.56 11.71
CA PRO A 166 6.91 -8.93 10.45
C PRO A 166 7.80 -9.83 9.59
N VAL A 167 7.82 -9.56 8.29
CA VAL A 167 8.78 -10.14 7.34
C VAL A 167 10.17 -9.56 7.63
N VAL A 168 11.19 -10.42 7.62
CA VAL A 168 12.59 -10.03 7.89
C VAL A 168 13.55 -10.42 6.76
N ALA A 169 13.10 -11.19 5.78
CA ALA A 169 13.86 -11.51 4.57
C ALA A 169 12.94 -11.81 3.39
N LEU A 170 13.39 -11.41 2.19
CA LEU A 170 12.79 -11.73 0.91
C LEU A 170 13.90 -12.15 -0.05
N ASP A 171 13.70 -13.27 -0.75
CA ASP A 171 14.52 -13.70 -1.87
C ASP A 171 13.60 -14.23 -2.96
N LEU A 172 13.20 -13.34 -3.87
CA LEU A 172 12.12 -13.54 -4.83
C LEU A 172 12.62 -13.25 -6.25
N SER A 173 12.10 -14.00 -7.21
CA SER A 173 12.38 -13.82 -8.63
C SER A 173 11.14 -14.06 -9.49
N SER A 174 11.13 -13.49 -10.69
CA SER A 174 10.10 -13.69 -11.71
C SER A 174 10.74 -14.09 -13.04
N GLY A 175 10.15 -15.10 -13.70
CA GLY A 175 10.49 -15.48 -15.07
C GLY A 175 9.53 -14.91 -16.12
N ASP A 176 8.51 -14.14 -15.72
CA ASP A 176 7.38 -13.76 -16.57
C ASP A 176 7.01 -12.27 -16.45
N ALA A 177 8.02 -11.42 -16.30
CA ALA A 177 7.88 -9.97 -16.23
C ALA A 177 7.12 -9.47 -14.99
N GLY A 178 7.21 -10.19 -13.87
CA GLY A 178 6.57 -9.84 -12.61
C GLY A 178 5.09 -10.25 -12.53
N LYS A 179 4.57 -11.03 -13.49
CA LYS A 179 3.20 -11.56 -13.38
C LYS A 179 3.11 -12.59 -12.25
N THR A 180 4.16 -13.37 -12.07
CA THR A 180 4.37 -14.24 -10.92
C THR A 180 5.72 -13.99 -10.29
N LEU A 181 5.76 -14.02 -8.96
CA LEU A 181 6.99 -14.00 -8.15
C LEU A 181 7.07 -15.30 -7.37
N ALA A 182 8.25 -15.92 -7.35
CA ALA A 182 8.50 -17.14 -6.59
C ALA A 182 9.85 -17.06 -5.87
N GLY A 183 9.96 -17.73 -4.73
CA GLY A 183 11.19 -17.78 -3.95
C GLY A 183 10.93 -18.10 -2.50
N THR A 184 11.60 -17.40 -1.59
CA THR A 184 11.41 -17.57 -0.15
C THR A 184 11.22 -16.23 0.56
N ILE A 185 10.52 -16.29 1.69
CA ILE A 185 10.48 -15.21 2.67
C ILE A 185 10.79 -15.78 4.05
N THR A 186 11.14 -14.91 4.99
CA THR A 186 11.28 -15.27 6.41
C THR A 186 10.45 -14.32 7.25
N TYR A 187 9.60 -14.87 8.12
CA TYR A 187 8.96 -14.12 9.19
C TYR A 187 9.86 -14.08 10.43
N LYS A 188 9.75 -13.03 11.25
CA LYS A 188 10.56 -12.87 12.47
C LYS A 188 10.44 -14.10 13.38
N GLY A 189 11.58 -14.66 13.76
CA GLY A 189 11.67 -15.83 14.63
C GLY A 189 11.49 -17.19 13.93
N GLU A 190 11.33 -17.22 12.61
CA GLU A 190 11.19 -18.46 11.82
C GLU A 190 12.40 -18.73 10.91
N GLY A 191 12.43 -19.93 10.32
CA GLY A 191 13.26 -20.22 9.16
C GLY A 191 12.57 -19.79 7.85
N PRO A 192 13.28 -19.81 6.71
CA PRO A 192 12.70 -19.47 5.41
C PRO A 192 11.54 -20.40 5.04
N ILE A 193 10.48 -19.82 4.47
CA ILE A 193 9.32 -20.52 3.91
C ILE A 193 9.18 -20.19 2.43
N GLY A 194 8.59 -21.10 1.66
CA GLY A 194 8.29 -20.88 0.26
C GLY A 194 7.33 -19.71 0.07
N PHE A 195 7.51 -18.97 -1.01
CA PHE A 195 6.67 -17.85 -1.42
C PHE A 195 6.26 -18.02 -2.88
N ARG A 196 4.98 -17.79 -3.17
CA ARG A 196 4.48 -17.51 -4.52
C ARG A 196 3.50 -16.35 -4.45
N GLY A 197 3.70 -15.37 -5.31
CA GLY A 197 2.78 -14.25 -5.54
C GLY A 197 2.29 -14.27 -6.98
N THR A 198 0.99 -14.09 -7.19
CA THR A 198 0.41 -13.86 -8.52
C THR A 198 -0.17 -12.46 -8.58
N LEU A 199 0.23 -11.68 -9.57
CA LEU A 199 -0.25 -10.32 -9.75
C LEU A 199 -1.76 -10.32 -10.04
N ILE A 200 -2.52 -9.62 -9.21
CA ILE A 200 -3.98 -9.49 -9.33
C ILE A 200 -4.41 -8.09 -9.74
N MET A 201 -3.64 -7.05 -9.41
CA MET A 201 -3.95 -5.67 -9.82
C MET A 201 -2.74 -4.72 -9.65
N ALA A 202 -2.36 -3.97 -10.69
CA ALA A 202 -1.21 -3.05 -10.67
C ALA A 202 0.09 -3.65 -10.10
N ASN A 203 0.40 -3.38 -8.83
CA ASN A 203 1.54 -3.89 -8.06
C ASN A 203 1.12 -4.85 -6.92
N THR A 204 -0.14 -5.28 -6.93
CA THR A 204 -0.79 -6.08 -5.87
C THR A 204 -0.78 -7.56 -6.24
N TYR A 205 -0.31 -8.40 -5.31
CA TYR A 205 -0.15 -9.84 -5.49
C TYR A 205 -1.00 -10.61 -4.48
N SER A 206 -1.69 -11.65 -4.97
CA SER A 206 -2.23 -12.71 -4.10
C SER A 206 -1.11 -13.66 -3.76
N VAL A 207 -0.82 -13.83 -2.47
CA VAL A 207 0.33 -14.57 -1.97
C VAL A 207 -0.10 -15.89 -1.35
N VAL A 208 0.71 -16.92 -1.57
CA VAL A 208 0.66 -18.19 -0.85
C VAL A 208 2.05 -18.57 -0.34
N ASN A 209 2.08 -19.27 0.80
CA ASN A 209 3.31 -19.73 1.44
C ASN A 209 3.32 -21.26 1.62
N GLN A 210 4.52 -21.84 1.69
CA GLN A 210 4.73 -23.26 1.92
C GLN A 210 5.79 -23.46 3.01
N TRP A 211 5.50 -24.27 4.01
CA TRP A 211 6.41 -24.57 5.11
C TRP A 211 6.42 -26.08 5.41
N GLY A 212 7.48 -26.58 6.05
CA GLY A 212 7.60 -28.01 6.41
C GLY A 212 8.13 -28.93 5.30
N GLY A 213 8.66 -28.35 4.21
CA GLY A 213 9.25 -29.08 3.08
C GLY A 213 8.52 -28.84 1.74
N ASN A 214 9.16 -29.24 0.65
CA ASN A 214 8.70 -28.94 -0.72
C ASN A 214 7.42 -29.69 -1.13
N ASP A 215 7.09 -30.78 -0.43
CA ASP A 215 5.89 -31.60 -0.69
C ASP A 215 4.66 -31.16 0.11
N GLN A 216 4.79 -30.13 0.95
CA GLN A 216 3.69 -29.63 1.77
C GLN A 216 2.71 -28.77 0.96
N PRO A 217 1.43 -28.67 1.39
CA PRO A 217 0.48 -27.80 0.72
C PRO A 217 0.88 -26.32 0.80
N TRP A 218 0.38 -25.54 -0.16
CA TRP A 218 0.47 -24.09 -0.15
C TRP A 218 -0.72 -23.52 0.61
N HIS A 219 -0.47 -22.51 1.43
CA HIS A 219 -1.46 -21.87 2.28
C HIS A 219 -1.59 -20.38 1.93
N PRO A 220 -2.77 -19.76 2.12
CA PRO A 220 -2.94 -18.32 1.93
C PRO A 220 -1.91 -17.51 2.74
N GLY A 221 -1.25 -16.58 2.05
CA GLY A 221 -0.21 -15.69 2.59
C GLY A 221 -0.60 -14.20 2.52
N GLY A 222 -1.89 -13.92 2.31
CA GLY A 222 -2.46 -12.58 2.22
C GLY A 222 -2.26 -11.91 0.87
N THR A 223 -2.47 -10.59 0.85
CA THR A 223 -2.37 -9.76 -0.35
C THR A 223 -1.31 -8.68 -0.13
N TRP A 224 -0.31 -8.64 -1.00
CA TRP A 224 0.88 -7.80 -0.84
C TRP A 224 0.95 -6.77 -1.94
N VAL A 225 1.63 -5.64 -1.69
CA VAL A 225 1.95 -4.63 -2.72
C VAL A 225 3.47 -4.57 -2.86
N LEU A 226 3.96 -4.93 -4.05
CA LEU A 226 5.39 -5.06 -4.37
C LEU A 226 5.71 -4.22 -5.62
N GLY A 227 6.51 -3.17 -5.41
CA GLY A 227 6.86 -2.20 -6.45
C GLY A 227 5.91 -1.01 -6.52
N CYS A 228 6.30 -0.01 -7.32
CA CYS A 228 5.60 1.28 -7.38
C CYS A 228 5.46 1.85 -8.80
N ARG A 229 5.92 1.13 -9.82
CA ARG A 229 5.91 1.62 -11.21
C ARG A 229 4.64 1.19 -11.93
N THR A 230 4.23 1.99 -12.91
CA THR A 230 3.10 1.66 -13.77
C THR A 230 3.60 0.77 -14.90
N ASN A 231 2.96 -0.38 -15.10
CA ASN A 231 3.24 -1.28 -16.22
C ASN A 231 4.69 -1.80 -16.32
N GLN A 232 5.45 -1.78 -15.22
CA GLN A 232 6.78 -2.36 -15.15
C GLN A 232 6.89 -3.17 -13.85
N GLY A 233 6.77 -4.49 -13.98
CA GLY A 233 6.74 -5.40 -12.83
C GLY A 233 8.09 -5.54 -12.14
N VAL A 234 8.06 -5.86 -10.85
CA VAL A 234 9.24 -6.29 -10.11
C VAL A 234 9.60 -7.71 -10.55
N VAL A 235 10.87 -7.96 -10.87
CA VAL A 235 11.36 -9.27 -11.34
C VAL A 235 12.38 -9.92 -10.42
N ALA A 236 12.96 -9.17 -9.48
CA ALA A 236 13.78 -9.74 -8.43
C ALA A 236 13.73 -8.86 -7.17
N ILE A 237 13.78 -9.49 -6.00
CA ILE A 237 13.96 -8.83 -4.70
C ILE A 237 14.91 -9.71 -3.88
N ASN A 238 15.98 -9.13 -3.36
CA ASN A 238 16.85 -9.77 -2.38
C ASN A 238 17.12 -8.77 -1.26
N ALA A 239 16.41 -8.90 -0.14
CA ALA A 239 16.45 -7.92 0.94
C ALA A 239 16.26 -8.60 2.31
N LYS A 240 16.88 -8.04 3.34
CA LYS A 240 16.86 -8.56 4.72
C LYS A 240 16.86 -7.41 5.73
N GLY A 241 16.35 -7.67 6.92
CA GLY A 241 16.38 -6.69 8.00
C GLY A 241 15.71 -7.18 9.28
N ASN A 242 15.13 -6.25 10.02
CA ASN A 242 14.57 -6.49 11.35
C ASN A 242 13.03 -6.43 11.41
N GLY A 243 12.39 -6.13 10.27
CA GLY A 243 10.93 -5.98 10.14
C GLY A 243 10.40 -4.58 10.47
N VAL A 244 11.30 -3.65 10.80
CA VAL A 244 11.07 -2.20 10.79
C VAL A 244 11.84 -1.59 9.62
N GLU A 245 13.09 -1.99 9.46
CA GLU A 245 13.95 -1.66 8.32
C GLU A 245 14.29 -2.96 7.58
N ILE A 246 14.20 -2.93 6.26
CA ILE A 246 14.58 -4.05 5.37
C ILE A 246 15.32 -3.46 4.17
N ASP A 247 16.58 -3.88 4.01
CA ASP A 247 17.47 -3.32 2.99
C ASP A 247 18.01 -4.42 2.08
N GLY A 248 18.37 -4.04 0.86
CA GLY A 248 19.00 -4.92 -0.10
C GLY A 248 18.88 -4.40 -1.52
N THR A 249 18.46 -5.27 -2.43
CA THR A 249 18.34 -4.95 -3.85
C THR A 249 17.01 -5.41 -4.42
N MET A 250 16.58 -4.73 -5.48
CA MET A 250 15.48 -5.17 -6.32
C MET A 250 15.78 -4.92 -7.80
N THR A 251 15.00 -5.54 -8.67
CA THR A 251 15.11 -5.33 -10.12
C THR A 251 13.72 -5.15 -10.70
N TYR A 252 13.53 -4.10 -11.49
CA TYR A 252 12.35 -3.93 -12.34
C TYR A 252 12.56 -4.61 -13.70
N GLN A 253 11.48 -5.02 -14.36
CA GLN A 253 11.52 -5.65 -15.67
C GLN A 253 12.34 -4.80 -16.68
N GLY A 254 13.33 -5.42 -17.31
CA GLY A 254 14.16 -4.79 -18.34
C GLY A 254 15.33 -3.97 -17.82
N GLU A 255 15.58 -3.96 -16.50
CA GLU A 255 16.64 -3.17 -15.87
C GLU A 255 17.70 -4.04 -15.17
N GLY A 256 18.78 -3.40 -14.72
CA GLY A 256 19.72 -3.97 -13.75
C GLY A 256 19.22 -3.80 -12.30
N PRO A 257 19.89 -4.44 -11.32
CA PRO A 257 19.54 -4.29 -9.91
C PRO A 257 19.77 -2.86 -9.42
N ILE A 258 18.88 -2.41 -8.53
CA ILE A 258 18.94 -1.14 -7.81
C ILE A 258 18.87 -1.42 -6.31
N GLY A 259 19.40 -0.50 -5.50
CA GLY A 259 19.25 -0.55 -4.05
C GLY A 259 17.78 -0.46 -3.65
N LEU A 260 17.41 -1.15 -2.58
CA LEU A 260 16.09 -1.13 -1.97
C LEU A 260 16.25 -0.88 -0.48
N GLU A 261 15.60 0.15 0.03
CA GLU A 261 15.41 0.39 1.46
C GLU A 261 13.90 0.44 1.72
N LEU A 262 13.45 -0.28 2.74
CA LEU A 262 12.06 -0.30 3.19
C LEU A 262 12.03 0.09 4.65
N GLU A 263 11.41 1.23 4.95
CA GLU A 263 11.15 1.67 6.31
C GLU A 263 9.67 1.46 6.64
N ARG A 264 9.37 0.80 7.77
CA ARG A 264 7.99 0.56 8.19
C ARG A 264 7.28 1.89 8.34
N ALA A 265 6.17 2.04 7.63
CA ALA A 265 5.45 3.27 7.60
C ALA A 265 4.69 3.47 8.91
N SER A 266 5.27 4.27 9.80
CA SER A 266 4.64 4.77 11.01
C SER A 266 5.23 6.15 11.32
N GLN A 267 4.44 7.20 11.15
CA GLN A 267 4.79 8.44 11.82
C GLN A 267 4.28 8.34 13.25
N GLN A 268 5.21 8.25 14.21
CA GLN A 268 4.97 8.79 15.55
C GLN A 268 4.45 10.21 15.33
N ALA A 269 3.15 10.39 15.52
CA ALA A 269 2.57 11.72 15.49
C ALA A 269 3.33 12.57 16.51
N LEU A 270 3.80 13.72 16.03
CA LEU A 270 4.22 14.89 16.79
C LEU A 270 3.68 14.84 18.22
N ALA A 271 4.52 14.41 19.16
CA ALA A 271 4.26 14.54 20.58
C ALA A 271 4.45 16.00 21.06
N GLU A 272 4.77 16.93 20.15
CA GLU A 272 5.04 18.33 20.46
C GLU A 272 4.49 19.24 19.35
N ALA A 273 3.21 19.61 19.46
CA ALA A 273 2.65 20.87 18.93
C ALA A 273 1.41 21.26 19.75
#